data_AF-A0AAJ1UK05-F1
#
_entry.id   AF-A0AAJ1UK05-F1
#
_cell.length_a   1.000
_cell.length_b   1.000
_cell.length_c   1.000
_cell.angle_alpha   90.00
_cell.angle_beta   90.00
_cell.angle_gamma   90.00
#
_symmetry.space_group_name_H-M   'P 1'
#
loop_
_entity.id
_entity.type
_entity.pdbx_description
1 polymer ?
#
loop_
_entity_poly.entity_id
_entity_poly.type
_entity_poly.pdbx_seq_one_letter_code
_entity_poly.pdbx_strand_id
1 'polypeptide(L)'
;MPSKEHLALKFDICTILQSAKPDETVKTAGLILSTIRAALQEPTEGMLAAANEEDWDADYDITFSDCWRAMLAASALGEQSE
;
A
#
# COMPACT_ATOMS: atom_id res chain seq x y z
N MET A 1 -15.31 -3.17 -12.33
CA MET A 1 -15.73 -3.37 -10.92
C MET A 1 -14.50 -3.19 -10.05
N PRO A 2 -14.59 -2.55 -8.86
CA PRO A 2 -13.46 -2.47 -7.93
C PRO A 2 -12.99 -3.87 -7.51
N SER A 3 -11.68 -4.05 -7.33
CA SER A 3 -11.13 -5.31 -6.83
C SER A 3 -11.62 -5.59 -5.40
N LYS A 4 -11.54 -6.85 -4.97
CA LYS A 4 -11.89 -7.23 -3.59
C LYS A 4 -11.02 -6.47 -2.57
N GLU A 5 -9.75 -6.27 -2.89
CA GLU A 5 -8.80 -5.52 -2.06
C GLU A 5 -9.18 -4.05 -1.94
N HIS A 6 -9.61 -3.42 -3.04
CA HIS A 6 -10.11 -2.05 -3.03
C HIS A 6 -11.34 -1.90 -2.12
N LEU A 7 -12.28 -2.86 -2.19
CA LEU A 7 -13.47 -2.85 -1.35
C LEU A 7 -13.13 -3.08 0.13
N ALA A 8 -12.19 -3.97 0.43
CA ALA A 8 -11.72 -4.22 1.79
C ALA A 8 -11.03 -2.97 2.38
N LEU A 9 -10.10 -2.36 1.66
CA LEU A 9 -9.43 -1.13 2.08
C LEU A 9 -10.44 0.01 2.35
N LYS A 10 -11.42 0.18 1.45
CA LYS A 10 -12.49 1.17 1.63
C LYS A 10 -13.31 0.90 2.89
N PHE A 11 -13.66 -0.36 3.15
CA PHE A 11 -14.41 -0.74 4.34
C PHE A 11 -13.61 -0.43 5.62
N ASP A 12 -12.34 -0.84 5.67
CA ASP A 12 -11.47 -0.62 6.84
C ASP A 12 -11.30 0.87 7.16
N ILE A 13 -11.07 1.70 6.14
CA ILE A 13 -10.98 3.16 6.30
C ILE A 13 -12.31 3.74 6.82
N CYS A 14 -13.44 3.29 6.29
CA CYS A 14 -14.76 3.73 6.79
C CYS A 14 -14.97 3.33 8.25
N THR A 15 -14.57 2.14 8.67
CA THR A 15 -14.66 1.68 10.06
C THR A 15 -13.78 2.53 10.98
N ILE A 16 -12.57 2.88 10.56
CA ILE A 16 -11.68 3.78 11.32
C ILE A 16 -12.35 5.16 11.49
N LEU A 17 -12.88 5.74 10.40
CA LEU A 17 -13.53 7.05 10.46
C LEU A 17 -14.80 7.06 11.33
N GLN A 18 -15.58 5.99 11.32
CA GLN A 18 -16.79 5.86 12.14
C GLN A 18 -16.50 5.71 13.64
N SER A 19 -15.34 5.15 13.98
CA SER A 19 -14.91 4.99 15.37
C SER A 19 -14.04 6.14 15.89
N ALA A 20 -13.71 7.10 15.02
CA ALA A 20 -12.86 8.24 15.36
C ALA A 20 -13.55 9.19 16.34
N LYS A 21 -12.80 9.57 17.39
CA LYS A 21 -13.23 10.65 18.29
C LYS A 21 -12.68 12.00 17.81
N PRO A 22 -13.40 13.12 18.03
CA PRO A 22 -12.97 14.45 17.58
C PRO A 22 -11.60 14.91 18.10
N ASP A 23 -11.17 14.40 19.25
CA ASP A 23 -9.89 14.70 19.90
C ASP A 23 -8.76 13.72 19.52
N GLU A 24 -9.05 12.65 18.77
CA GLU A 24 -8.08 11.62 18.37
C GLU A 24 -7.69 11.73 16.87
N THR A 25 -7.73 12.93 16.28
CA THR A 25 -7.52 13.15 14.83
C THR A 25 -6.15 12.67 14.34
N VAL A 26 -5.07 12.95 15.06
CA VAL A 26 -3.71 12.51 14.72
C VAL A 26 -3.60 10.99 14.74
N LYS A 27 -4.16 10.34 15.76
CA LYS A 27 -4.19 8.88 15.88
C LYS A 27 -5.02 8.25 14.77
N THR A 28 -6.16 8.85 14.44
CA THR A 28 -7.02 8.40 13.33
C THR A 28 -6.28 8.50 12.00
N ALA A 29 -5.57 9.60 11.75
CA ALA A 29 -4.74 9.75 10.57
C ALA A 29 -3.64 8.68 10.50
N GLY A 30 -2.95 8.41 11.62
CA GLY A 30 -1.93 7.35 11.70
C GLY A 30 -2.50 5.95 11.40
N LEU A 31 -3.70 5.62 11.89
CA LEU A 31 -4.38 4.37 11.59
C LEU A 31 -4.70 4.26 10.09
N ILE A 32 -5.28 5.31 9.50
CA ILE A 32 -5.63 5.31 8.06
C ILE A 32 -4.37 5.13 7.21
N LEU A 33 -3.29 5.88 7.50
CA LEU A 33 -2.03 5.78 6.76
C LEU A 33 -1.41 4.38 6.91
N SER A 34 -1.45 3.79 8.11
CA SER A 34 -0.98 2.43 8.34
C SER A 34 -1.78 1.39 7.55
N THR A 35 -3.12 1.53 7.50
CA THR A 35 -3.99 0.65 6.71
C THR A 35 -3.71 0.79 5.21
N ILE A 36 -3.51 2.01 4.71
CA ILE A 36 -3.14 2.25 3.30
C ILE A 36 -1.76 1.64 2.99
N ARG A 37 -0.76 1.85 3.86
CA ARG A 37 0.57 1.24 3.69
C ARG A 37 0.48 -0.28 3.64
N ALA A 38 -0.27 -0.89 4.55
CA ALA A 38 -0.45 -2.35 4.58
C ALA A 38 -1.08 -2.86 3.27
N ALA A 39 -2.06 -2.14 2.72
CA ALA A 39 -2.67 -2.48 1.43
C ALA A 39 -1.72 -2.31 0.23
N LEU A 40 -0.70 -1.46 0.34
CA LEU A 40 0.32 -1.24 -0.70
C LEU A 40 1.57 -2.10 -0.53
N GLN A 41 1.68 -2.87 0.56
CA GLN A 41 2.89 -3.60 0.94
C GLN A 41 3.40 -4.54 -0.17
N GLU A 42 2.48 -5.11 -0.95
CA GLU A 42 2.76 -5.97 -2.09
C GLU A 42 2.21 -5.34 -3.38
N PRO A 43 2.90 -5.50 -4.51
CA PRO A 43 2.37 -5.06 -5.80
C PRO A 43 1.12 -5.88 -6.15
N THR A 44 0.16 -5.23 -6.80
CA THR A 44 -1.05 -5.93 -7.25
C THR A 44 -0.74 -6.87 -8.42
N GLU A 45 -1.58 -7.89 -8.64
CA GLU A 45 -1.44 -8.81 -9.78
C GLU A 45 -1.35 -8.08 -11.14
N GLY A 46 -2.10 -7.00 -11.31
CA GLY A 46 -2.06 -6.19 -12.54
C GLY A 46 -0.72 -5.48 -12.75
N MET A 47 -0.06 -5.07 -11.67
CA MET A 47 1.28 -4.48 -11.74
C MET A 47 2.34 -5.53 -12.07
N LEU A 48 2.22 -6.73 -11.48
CA LEU A 48 3.10 -7.86 -11.80
C LEU A 48 2.96 -8.30 -13.26
N ALA A 49 1.72 -8.35 -13.77
CA ALA A 49 1.46 -8.66 -15.18
C ALA A 49 2.10 -7.62 -16.11
N ALA A 50 1.93 -6.33 -15.83
CA ALA A 50 2.54 -5.26 -16.62
C ALA A 50 4.08 -5.30 -16.59
N ALA A 51 4.68 -5.57 -15.43
CA ALA A 51 6.13 -5.70 -15.30
C ALA A 51 6.69 -6.88 -16.12
N ASN A 52 5.95 -7.98 -16.21
CA ASN A 52 6.34 -9.13 -17.05
C ASN A 52 6.18 -8.86 -18.55
N GLU A 53 5.24 -7.99 -18.96
CA GLU A 53 5.06 -7.61 -20.37
C GLU A 53 6.15 -6.65 -20.87
N GLU A 54 6.75 -5.85 -19.99
CA GLU A 54 7.83 -4.91 -20.33
C GLU A 54 9.22 -5.54 -20.45
N ASP A 55 9.32 -6.88 -20.42
CA ASP A 55 10.58 -7.62 -20.49
C ASP A 55 11.57 -7.09 -19.43
N TRP A 56 11.06 -6.85 -18.20
CA TRP A 56 11.87 -6.45 -17.05
C TRP A 56 12.92 -7.55 -16.85
N ASP A 57 14.11 -7.29 -17.39
CA ASP A 57 15.13 -8.28 -17.70
C ASP A 57 15.37 -9.20 -16.50
N ALA A 58 15.15 -10.50 -16.69
CA ALA A 58 15.34 -11.51 -15.64
C ALA A 58 16.82 -11.69 -15.25
N ASP A 59 17.73 -10.95 -15.88
CA ASP A 59 19.18 -10.91 -15.61
C ASP A 59 19.57 -9.96 -14.46
N TYR A 60 18.61 -9.28 -13.82
CA TYR A 60 18.87 -8.48 -12.62
C TYR A 60 18.66 -9.31 -11.34
N ASP A 61 19.62 -9.22 -10.41
CA ASP A 61 19.54 -9.79 -9.05
C ASP A 61 18.37 -9.23 -8.20
N ILE A 62 17.59 -8.28 -8.73
CA ILE A 62 16.53 -7.56 -8.03
C ILE A 62 15.21 -7.75 -8.77
N THR A 63 14.20 -8.29 -8.08
CA THR A 63 12.87 -8.47 -8.66
C THR A 63 12.08 -7.16 -8.69
N PHE A 64 11.08 -7.06 -9.58
CA PHE A 64 10.13 -5.95 -9.57
C PHE A 64 9.49 -5.74 -8.18
N SER A 65 9.16 -6.82 -7.48
CA SER A 65 8.61 -6.76 -6.12
C SER A 65 9.59 -6.13 -5.12
N ASP A 66 10.88 -6.39 -5.26
CA ASP A 66 11.90 -5.78 -4.41
C ASP A 66 12.05 -4.28 -4.70
N CYS A 67 12.04 -3.90 -5.99
CA CYS A 67 11.98 -2.50 -6.39
C CYS A 67 10.73 -1.79 -5.84
N TRP A 68 9.56 -2.43 -5.93
CA TRP A 68 8.32 -1.89 -5.38
C TRP A 68 8.41 -1.65 -3.87
N ARG A 69 8.86 -2.65 -3.11
CA ARG A 69 9.02 -2.51 -1.65
C ARG A 69 10.03 -1.43 -1.29
N ALA A 70 11.12 -1.31 -2.04
CA ALA A 70 12.11 -0.24 -1.84
C ALA A 70 11.52 1.15 -2.11
N MET A 71 10.74 1.30 -3.20
CA MET A 71 10.04 2.56 -3.50
C MET A 71 9.00 2.90 -2.42
N LEU A 72 8.24 1.91 -1.94
CA LEU A 72 7.28 2.11 -0.85
C LEU A 72 7.99 2.54 0.43
N ALA A 73 9.11 1.91 0.78
CA ALA A 73 9.92 2.25 1.95
C ALA A 73 10.50 3.68 1.86
N ALA A 74 10.90 4.12 0.65
CA ALA A 74 11.40 5.47 0.39
C ALA A 74 10.28 6.53 0.22
N SER A 75 9.01 6.13 0.27
CA SER A 75 7.88 7.06 0.15
C SER A 75 7.52 7.70 1.49
N ALA A 76 6.72 8.77 1.46
CA ALA A 76 6.17 9.39 2.67
C ALA A 76 5.33 8.42 3.54
N LEU A 77 4.87 7.28 3.01
CA LEU A 77 4.20 6.23 3.78
C LEU A 77 5.21 5.25 4.43
N GLY A 78 6.39 5.10 3.83
CA GLY A 78 7.48 4.25 4.31
C GLY A 78 8.32 4.90 5.40
N GLU A 79 8.63 6.19 5.25
CA GLU A 79 9.43 7.01 6.18
C GLU A 79 8.83 7.14 7.59
N GLN A 80 7.54 6.80 7.77
CA GLN A 80 6.90 6.83 9.09
C GLN A 80 7.26 5.66 10.02
N SER A 81 8.27 4.83 9.70
CA SER A 81 8.69 3.70 10.55
C SER A 81 9.98 3.91 11.35
N GLU A 82 10.35 5.15 11.66
CA GLU A 82 11.34 5.45 12.71
C GLU A 82 10.70 6.19 13.91
#